data_AF-A0A9D7IS09-F1
#
_entry.id   AF-A0A9D7IS09-F1
#
_cell.length_a   1.000
_cell.length_b   1.000
_cell.length_c   1.000
_cell.angle_alpha   90.00
_cell.angle_beta   90.00
_cell.angle_gamma   90.00
#
_symmetry.space_group_name_H-M   'P 1'
#
loop_
_entity.id
_entity.type
_entity.pdbx_description
1 polymer ?
#
loop_
_entity_poly.entity_id
_entity_poly.type
_entity_poly.pdbx_seq_one_letter_code
_entity_poly.pdbx_strand_id
1 'polypeptide(L)' 'MAKPARKSTTNDKSCDDTRASVTLPSALYEALEGIARLKKVSVAWVVRDAAERYVAEQSAKHAK' A
#
# COMPACT_ATOMS: atom_id res chain seq x y z
N MET A 1 19.92 27.21 -29.31
CA MET A 1 18.90 26.14 -29.20
C MET A 1 18.79 25.76 -27.72
N ALA A 2 17.84 26.35 -26.98
CA ALA A 2 17.68 26.11 -25.55
C ALA A 2 16.72 24.93 -25.30
N LYS A 3 17.17 23.93 -24.53
CA LYS A 3 16.33 22.82 -24.04
C LYS A 3 15.44 23.34 -22.91
N PRO A 4 14.10 23.17 -22.92
CA PRO A 4 13.29 23.61 -21.80
C PRO A 4 13.49 22.69 -20.59
N ALA A 5 13.72 23.31 -19.43
CA ALA A 5 13.82 22.66 -18.13
C ALA A 5 12.52 21.93 -17.80
N ARG A 6 12.61 20.64 -17.47
CA ARG A 6 11.51 19.84 -16.95
C ARG A 6 11.14 20.38 -15.55
N LYS A 7 9.98 21.03 -15.44
CA LYS A 7 9.41 21.45 -14.15
C LYS A 7 9.04 20.20 -13.35
N SER A 8 9.74 19.98 -12.23
CA SER A 8 9.33 19.04 -11.21
C SER A 8 8.09 19.60 -10.52
N THR A 9 6.93 19.01 -10.77
CA THR A 9 5.72 19.26 -9.98
C THR A 9 5.92 18.66 -8.60
N THR A 10 6.47 19.46 -7.69
CA THR A 10 6.32 19.25 -6.26
C THR A 10 4.84 19.48 -5.94
N ASN A 11 4.08 18.40 -5.83
CA ASN A 11 2.73 18.45 -5.28
C ASN A 11 2.86 18.05 -3.81
N ASP A 12 3.16 19.06 -3.00
CA ASP A 12 3.01 19.03 -1.56
C ASP A 12 1.52 18.87 -1.26
N LYS A 13 1.08 17.62 -1.14
CA LYS A 13 -0.13 17.26 -0.42
C LYS A 13 0.38 16.54 0.81
N SER A 14 0.50 17.28 1.91
CA SER A 14 0.46 16.72 3.26
C SER A 14 -0.77 15.81 3.36
N CYS A 15 -0.53 14.53 3.11
CA CYS A 15 -1.41 13.41 3.32
C CYS A 15 -0.54 12.49 4.16
N ASP A 16 -0.97 12.18 5.38
CA ASP A 16 -0.23 11.41 6.40
C ASP A 16 -0.05 9.92 5.97
N ASP A 17 0.20 9.68 4.69
CA ASP A 17 0.40 8.37 4.11
C ASP A 17 1.90 8.07 4.12
N THR A 18 2.32 7.31 5.13
CA THR A 18 3.69 6.83 5.22
C THR A 18 3.86 5.64 4.27
N ARG A 19 4.69 5.81 3.23
CA ARG A 19 5.03 4.73 2.30
C ARG A 19 6.07 3.79 2.91
N ALA A 20 5.66 2.59 3.29
CA ALA A 20 6.57 1.50 3.61
C ALA A 20 6.90 0.67 2.36
N SER A 21 8.17 0.28 2.18
CA SER A 21 8.56 -0.73 1.21
C SER A 21 8.91 -2.01 1.94
N VAL A 22 8.19 -3.09 1.64
CA VAL A 22 8.39 -4.41 2.26
C VAL A 22 8.56 -5.45 1.16
N THR A 23 9.52 -6.36 1.36
CA THR A 23 9.69 -7.52 0.49
C THR A 23 8.73 -8.61 0.94
N LEU A 24 7.82 -9.02 0.07
CA LEU A 24 6.89 -10.11 0.34
C LEU A 24 7.44 -11.41 -0.25
N PRO A 25 7.36 -12.55 0.46
CA PRO A 25 7.72 -13.85 -0.11
C PRO A 25 6.79 -14.21 -1.28
N SER A 26 7.32 -14.92 -2.28
CA SER A 26 6.62 -15.21 -3.55
C SER A 26 5.26 -15.88 -3.34
N ALA A 27 5.19 -16.89 -2.48
CA ALA A 27 3.95 -17.61 -2.16
C ALA A 27 2.86 -16.68 -1.60
N LEU A 28 3.25 -15.67 -0.80
CA LEU A 28 2.31 -14.71 -0.24
C LEU A 28 1.84 -13.70 -1.30
N TYR A 29 2.74 -13.28 -2.20
CA TYR A 29 2.38 -12.40 -3.30
C TYR A 29 1.37 -13.05 -4.25
N GLU A 30 1.55 -14.33 -4.61
CA GLU A 30 0.61 -15.06 -5.45
C GLU A 30 -0.78 -15.17 -4.81
N ALA A 31 -0.84 -15.44 -3.51
CA ALA A 31 -2.11 -15.47 -2.77
C ALA A 31 -2.81 -14.10 -2.79
N LEU A 32 -2.07 -13.01 -2.56
CA LEU A 32 -2.59 -11.65 -2.64
C LEU A 32 -3.07 -11.29 -4.05
N GLU A 33 -2.37 -11.76 -5.09
CA GLU A 33 -2.76 -11.54 -6.48
C GLU A 33 -4.06 -12.28 -6.83
N GLY A 34 -4.24 -13.50 -6.33
CA GLY A 34 -5.49 -14.24 -6.46
C GLY A 34 -6.68 -13.49 -5.85
N ILE A 35 -6.51 -12.97 -4.63
CA ILE A 35 -7.54 -12.16 -3.95
C ILE A 35 -7.81 -10.86 -4.71
N ALA A 36 -6.76 -10.19 -5.19
CA ALA A 36 -6.84 -8.95 -5.96
C ALA A 36 -7.64 -9.15 -7.26
N ARG A 37 -7.38 -10.22 -8.00
CA ARG A 37 -8.11 -10.58 -9.23
C ARG A 37 -9.60 -10.84 -8.96
N LEU A 38 -9.93 -11.56 -7.89
CA LEU A 38 -11.31 -11.87 -7.51
C LEU A 38 -12.09 -10.60 -7.14
N LYS A 39 -11.47 -9.71 -6.36
CA LYS A 39 -12.07 -8.45 -5.91
C LYS A 39 -11.99 -7.32 -6.95
N LYS A 40 -11.29 -7.52 -8.08
CA LYS A 40 -10.97 -6.49 -9.10
C LYS A 40 -10.28 -5.26 -8.52
N VAL A 41 -9.40 -5.48 -7.55
CA VAL A 41 -8.62 -4.43 -6.88
C VAL A 41 -7.14 -4.66 -7.13
N SER A 42 -6.30 -3.67 -6.84
CA SER A 42 -4.85 -3.82 -6.91
C SER A 42 -4.30 -4.52 -5.67
N VAL A 43 -3.13 -5.17 -5.79
CA VAL A 43 -2.45 -5.82 -4.65
C VAL A 43 -2.19 -4.82 -3.52
N ALA A 44 -1.83 -3.58 -3.84
CA ALA A 44 -1.63 -2.52 -2.85
C ALA A 44 -2.89 -2.23 -2.04
N TRP A 45 -4.07 -2.27 -2.66
CA TRP A 45 -5.34 -2.10 -1.95
C TRP A 45 -5.59 -3.25 -0.97
N VAL A 46 -5.29 -4.50 -1.37
CA VAL A 46 -5.44 -5.68 -0.50
C VAL A 46 -4.50 -5.58 0.71
N VAL A 47 -3.26 -5.13 0.50
CA VAL A 47 -2.29 -4.92 1.60
C VAL A 47 -2.79 -3.86 2.58
N ARG A 48 -3.38 -2.77 2.09
CA ARG A 48 -3.98 -1.73 2.94
C ARG A 48 -5.15 -2.27 3.77
N ASP A 49 -6.12 -2.93 3.13
CA ASP A 49 -7.28 -3.53 3.81
C ASP A 49 -6.85 -4.58 4.86
N ALA A 50 -5.89 -5.44 4.51
CA ALA A 50 -5.34 -6.44 5.43
C ALA A 50 -4.62 -5.79 6.62
N ALA A 51 -3.87 -4.70 6.40
CA ALA A 51 -3.19 -3.96 7.46
C ALA A 51 -4.18 -3.30 8.43
N GLU A 52 -5.24 -2.65 7.91
CA GLU A 52 -6.29 -2.04 8.74
C GLU A 52 -6.98 -3.08 9.64
N ARG A 53 -7.32 -4.25 9.07
CA ARG A 53 -7.93 -5.35 9.81
C ARG A 53 -6.97 -5.93 10.86
N TYR A 54 -5.70 -6.14 10.49
CA TYR A 54 -4.70 -6.67 11.42
C TYR A 54 -4.50 -5.74 12.63
N VAL A 55 -4.39 -4.42 12.41
CA VAL A 55 -4.24 -3.45 13.51
C VAL A 55 -5.49 -3.45 14.40
N ALA A 56 -6.69 -3.52 13.84
CA ALA A 56 -7.92 -3.60 14.63
C ALA A 56 -7.96 -4.89 15.48
N GLU A 57 -7.61 -6.04 14.90
CA GLU A 57 -7.53 -7.31 15.62
C GLU A 57 -6.45 -7.33 16.71
N GLN A 58 -5.27 -6.75 16.45
CA GLN A 58 -4.19 -6.70 17.43
C GLN A 58 -4.49 -5.69 18.55
N SER A 59 -5.09 -4.55 18.24
CA SER A 59 -5.52 -3.57 19.25
C SER A 59 -6.58 -4.16 20.19
N ALA A 60 -7.51 -4.96 19.65
CA ALA A 60 -8.48 -5.70 20.46
C ALA A 60 -7.82 -6.79 21.33
N LYS A 61 -6.74 -7.40 20.86
CA LYS A 61 -5.98 -8.43 21.60
C LYS A 61 -5.07 -7.85 22.69
N HIS A 62 -4.60 -6.61 22.53
CA HIS A 62 -3.66 -5.96 23.45
C HIS A 62 -4.33 -5.07 24.52
N ALA A 63 -5.65 -4.85 24.44
CA ALA A 63 -6.42 -4.12 25.44
C ALA A 63 -6.88 -4.99 26.64
N LYS A 64 -6.17 -6.09 26.91
CA LYS A 64 -6.47 -7.05 27.99
C LYS A 64 -5.23 -7.24 28.86
#